data_AF-A3PD11-F1
#
_entry.id   AF-A3PD11-F1
#
_cell.length_a   1.000
_cell.length_b   1.000
_cell.length_c   1.000
_cell.angle_alpha   90.00
_cell.angle_beta   90.00
_cell.angle_gamma   90.00
#
_symmetry.space_group_name_H-M   'P 1'
#
loop_
_entity.id
_entity.type
_entity.pdbx_description
1 polymer ?
#
loop_
_entity_poly.entity_id
_entity_poly.type
_entity_poly.pdbx_seq_one_letter_code
_entity_poly.pdbx_strand_id
1 'polypeptide(L)'
;MLIKNNTTKLLVTLSFLLIFPFVQKQWFNLYSLNINDISFYSILYYLSGAICPSLVCLNSLKNYTYYSFNNEKIQSIKIIKGKRLLILVAINLIFLSYLIADYIYINFDLIFNLFLEGINIPKPDIPQLIFFIFFISILLIFKKSRFLLKKIILVNFFLISFYFWHLQINNISVDDQFHIYRYFGLNDLNLINLFILVAIEISFYTWSFISYKTNLSDWIVPKPQIGEVMTFLNILIFYFFIIIYYSILI
;
A
#
# COMPACT_ATOMS: atom_id res chain seq x y z
N MET A 1 -21.72 -15.52 3.35
CA MET A 1 -21.15 -15.16 4.67
C MET A 1 -21.18 -13.64 4.73
N LEU A 2 -22.16 -13.07 5.45
CA LEU A 2 -22.27 -11.62 5.62
C LEU A 2 -20.96 -11.11 6.20
N ILE A 3 -20.29 -10.19 5.50
CA ILE A 3 -19.22 -9.37 6.06
C ILE A 3 -19.87 -8.68 7.26
N LYS A 4 -19.57 -9.16 8.47
CA LYS A 4 -20.07 -8.59 9.71
C LYS A 4 -19.43 -7.22 9.80
N ASN A 5 -20.13 -6.21 9.28
CA ASN A 5 -19.60 -4.88 9.08
C ASN A 5 -19.27 -4.33 10.46
N ASN A 6 -17.98 -4.30 10.78
CA ASN A 6 -17.43 -3.89 12.06
C ASN A 6 -17.37 -2.36 12.12
N THR A 7 -18.49 -1.70 11.77
CA THR A 7 -18.59 -0.24 11.61
C THR A 7 -18.13 0.48 12.87
N THR A 8 -18.42 -0.09 14.05
CA THR A 8 -17.93 0.40 15.35
C THR A 8 -16.41 0.33 15.46
N LYS A 9 -15.77 -0.77 15.05
CA LYS A 9 -14.31 -0.87 15.06
C LYS A 9 -13.67 0.09 14.08
N LEU A 10 -14.26 0.27 12.90
CA LEU A 10 -13.79 1.24 11.91
C LEU A 10 -13.88 2.66 12.49
N LEU A 11 -15.03 3.06 13.05
CA LEU A 11 -15.19 4.34 13.74
C LEU A 11 -14.15 4.57 14.85
N VAL A 12 -13.90 3.56 15.69
CA VAL A 12 -12.89 3.64 16.75
C VAL A 12 -11.50 3.83 16.16
N THR A 13 -11.12 3.04 15.14
CA THR A 13 -9.82 3.23 14.46
C THR A 13 -9.69 4.61 13.82
N LEU A 14 -10.77 5.13 13.22
CA LEU A 14 -10.77 6.46 12.61
C LEU A 14 -10.62 7.58 13.66
N SER A 15 -11.29 7.46 14.80
CA SER A 15 -11.13 8.42 15.90
C SER A 15 -9.70 8.43 16.45
N PHE A 16 -9.07 7.27 16.56
CA PHE A 16 -7.66 7.17 16.97
C PHE A 16 -6.74 7.85 15.95
N LEU A 17 -6.97 7.64 14.65
CA LEU A 17 -6.19 8.29 13.58
C LEU A 17 -6.30 9.82 13.59
N LEU A 18 -7.40 10.40 14.05
CA LEU A 18 -7.52 11.86 14.16
C LEU A 18 -6.80 12.43 15.38
N ILE A 19 -6.76 11.69 16.49
CA ILE A 19 -6.18 12.17 17.76
C ILE A 19 -4.68 11.93 17.82
N PHE A 20 -4.21 10.79 17.29
CA PHE A 20 -2.84 10.33 17.47
C PHE A 20 -1.75 11.27 16.91
N PRO A 21 -1.93 11.95 15.75
CA PRO A 21 -0.95 12.94 15.26
C PRO A 21 -0.65 14.04 16.29
N PHE A 22 -1.65 14.50 17.04
CA PHE A 22 -1.46 15.53 18.06
C PHE A 22 -0.62 15.02 19.24
N VAL A 23 -0.87 13.79 19.67
CA VAL A 23 -0.08 13.13 20.72
C VAL A 23 1.37 12.95 20.26
N GLN A 24 1.56 12.52 19.03
CA GLN A 24 2.89 12.34 18.43
C GLN A 24 3.67 13.67 18.34
N LYS A 25 3.00 14.77 17.98
CA LYS A 25 3.62 16.12 17.97
C LYS A 25 4.01 16.60 19.37
N GLN A 26 3.21 16.26 20.39
CA GLN A 26 3.59 16.55 21.78
C GLN A 26 4.82 15.75 22.22
N TRP A 27 4.92 14.47 21.85
CA TRP A 27 6.11 13.67 22.14
C TRP A 27 7.34 14.18 21.41
N PHE A 28 7.21 14.67 20.18
CA PHE A 28 8.31 15.34 19.46
C PHE A 28 8.81 16.57 20.23
N ASN A 29 7.90 17.44 20.68
CA ASN A 29 8.27 18.64 21.43
C ASN A 29 8.96 18.30 22.76
N LEU A 30 8.54 17.24 23.44
CA LEU A 30 9.20 16.77 24.67
C LEU A 30 10.56 16.13 24.38
N TYR A 31 10.68 15.42 23.26
CA TYR A 31 11.95 14.88 22.79
C TYR A 31 12.95 15.99 22.48
N SER A 32 12.55 17.04 21.75
CA SER A 32 13.44 18.14 21.35
C SER A 32 13.92 19.00 22.52
N LEU A 33 13.18 19.03 23.64
CA LEU A 33 13.58 19.72 24.87
C LEU A 33 14.55 18.90 25.73
N ASN A 34 14.79 17.63 25.39
CA ASN A 34 15.62 16.76 26.20
C ASN A 34 17.10 16.91 25.86
N ILE A 35 17.94 16.96 26.89
CA ILE A 35 19.39 17.13 26.77
C ILE A 35 20.09 15.79 26.51
N ASN A 36 19.46 14.66 26.89
CA ASN A 36 20.01 13.33 26.68
C ASN A 36 19.45 12.70 25.39
N ASP A 37 20.34 12.21 24.53
CA ASP A 37 20.01 11.54 23.26
C ASP A 37 19.10 10.30 23.44
N ILE A 38 19.29 9.58 24.55
CA ILE A 38 18.50 8.39 24.90
C ILE A 38 17.65 8.70 26.13
N SER A 39 16.38 8.99 25.89
CA SER A 39 15.41 9.28 26.93
C SER A 39 14.11 8.53 26.70
N PHE A 40 13.29 8.43 27.73
CA PHE A 40 11.97 7.81 27.61
C PHE A 40 11.12 8.46 26.49
N TYR A 41 11.20 9.78 26.34
CA TYR A 41 10.51 10.52 25.27
C TYR A 41 11.09 10.25 23.88
N SER A 42 12.41 10.07 23.75
CA SER A 42 13.00 9.68 22.46
C SER A 42 12.53 8.29 22.04
N ILE A 43 12.49 7.31 22.96
CA ILE A 43 11.97 5.96 22.69
C ILE A 43 10.49 6.01 22.28
N LEU A 44 9.66 6.76 23.01
CA LEU A 44 8.24 6.91 22.67
C LEU A 44 8.04 7.54 21.29
N TYR A 45 8.80 8.60 20.98
CA TYR A 45 8.72 9.24 19.68
C TYR A 45 9.18 8.33 18.54
N TYR A 46 10.27 7.58 18.73
CA TYR A 46 10.73 6.57 17.76
C TYR A 46 9.67 5.49 17.50
N LEU A 47 9.07 4.94 18.57
CA LEU A 47 8.03 3.92 18.43
C LEU A 47 6.74 4.47 17.82
N SER A 48 6.43 5.75 18.04
CA SER A 48 5.21 6.37 17.53
C SER A 48 5.13 6.36 16.00
N GLY A 49 6.25 6.53 15.30
CA GLY A 49 6.31 6.47 13.84
C GLY A 49 5.97 5.10 13.25
N ALA A 50 6.12 4.02 14.02
CA ALA A 50 5.78 2.67 13.58
C ALA A 50 4.29 2.33 13.76
N ILE A 51 3.54 3.09 14.57
CA ILE A 51 2.15 2.76 14.93
C ILE A 51 1.22 2.90 13.74
N CYS A 52 1.26 4.03 13.01
CA CYS A 52 0.40 4.24 11.85
C CYS A 52 0.70 3.22 10.72
N PRO A 53 1.95 3.01 10.29
CA PRO A 53 2.27 2.00 9.29
C PRO A 53 1.84 0.59 9.71
N SER A 54 2.01 0.22 10.99
CA SER A 54 1.52 -1.05 11.53
C SER A 54 0.01 -1.19 11.42
N LEU A 55 -0.73 -0.13 11.76
CA LEU A 55 -2.20 -0.10 11.66
C LEU A 55 -2.65 -0.29 10.22
N VAL A 56 -2.02 0.40 9.25
CA VAL A 56 -2.29 0.23 7.82
C VAL A 56 -2.05 -1.21 7.38
N CYS A 57 -0.90 -1.79 7.74
CA CYS A 57 -0.56 -3.17 7.40
C CYS A 57 -1.54 -4.18 7.99
N LEU A 58 -1.89 -4.05 9.27
CA LEU A 58 -2.83 -4.96 9.94
C LEU A 58 -4.24 -4.85 9.35
N ASN A 59 -4.70 -3.62 9.08
CA ASN A 59 -6.01 -3.40 8.49
C ASN A 59 -6.08 -3.97 7.07
N SER A 60 -5.06 -3.72 6.26
CA SER A 60 -4.95 -4.28 4.90
C SER A 60 -4.90 -5.80 4.91
N LEU A 61 -4.08 -6.41 5.79
CA LEU A 61 -4.01 -7.86 5.90
C LEU A 61 -5.34 -8.50 6.29
N LYS A 62 -6.11 -7.84 7.15
CA LYS A 62 -7.36 -8.39 7.66
C LYS A 62 -8.53 -8.22 6.68
N ASN A 63 -8.61 -7.06 6.03
CA ASN A 63 -9.80 -6.67 5.26
C ASN A 63 -9.57 -6.71 3.75
N TYR A 64 -8.33 -6.57 3.27
CA TYR A 64 -7.99 -6.32 1.86
C TYR A 64 -7.11 -7.43 1.23
N THR A 65 -7.10 -8.61 1.85
CA THR A 65 -6.41 -9.81 1.33
C THR A 65 -7.39 -10.84 0.79
N TYR A 66 -8.36 -11.24 1.59
CA TYR A 66 -9.32 -12.30 1.28
C TYR A 66 -10.65 -11.73 0.83
N TYR A 67 -10.72 -11.26 -0.41
CA TYR A 67 -11.99 -10.83 -0.98
C TYR A 67 -12.89 -12.03 -1.27
N SER A 68 -14.06 -12.04 -0.65
CA SER A 68 -15.16 -12.94 -1.00
C SER A 68 -16.17 -12.17 -1.84
N PHE A 69 -16.23 -12.48 -3.13
CA PHE A 69 -17.23 -11.93 -4.05
C PHE A 69 -18.45 -12.85 -4.09
N ASN A 70 -19.64 -12.26 -4.16
CA ASN A 70 -20.88 -13.02 -3.96
C ASN A 70 -21.31 -13.64 -5.30
N ASN A 71 -21.51 -14.96 -5.30
CA ASN A 71 -21.83 -15.76 -6.49
C ASN A 71 -23.33 -16.02 -6.66
N GLU A 72 -24.20 -15.22 -6.03
CA GLU A 72 -25.63 -15.52 -6.07
C GLU A 72 -26.13 -15.65 -7.52
N LYS A 73 -26.75 -16.81 -7.79
CA LYS A 73 -27.23 -17.30 -9.10
C LYS A 73 -28.28 -16.40 -9.77
N ILE A 74 -28.58 -15.23 -9.19
CA ILE A 74 -29.56 -14.28 -9.72
C ILE A 74 -28.95 -13.62 -10.94
N GLN A 75 -29.07 -14.30 -12.08
CA GLN A 75 -28.91 -13.82 -13.46
C GLN A 75 -28.15 -12.48 -13.56
N SER A 76 -26.88 -12.47 -13.15
CA SER A 76 -26.07 -11.27 -13.27
C SER A 76 -25.82 -11.09 -14.76
N ILE A 77 -26.39 -10.01 -15.30
CA ILE A 77 -26.19 -9.56 -16.68
C ILE A 77 -24.67 -9.63 -16.93
N LYS A 78 -24.24 -10.57 -17.78
CA LYS A 78 -22.81 -10.78 -18.07
C LYS A 78 -22.32 -9.59 -18.89
N ILE A 79 -21.49 -8.72 -18.32
CA ILE A 79 -21.14 -7.43 -18.95
C ILE A 79 -19.91 -7.55 -19.85
N ILE A 80 -18.84 -8.19 -19.37
CA ILE A 80 -17.54 -8.18 -20.07
C ILE A 80 -17.20 -9.60 -20.48
N LYS A 81 -17.03 -9.82 -21.79
CA LYS A 81 -16.70 -11.12 -22.39
C LYS A 81 -15.67 -11.01 -23.50
N GLY A 82 -15.00 -12.13 -23.78
CA GLY A 82 -14.14 -12.30 -24.96
C GLY A 82 -13.02 -11.26 -25.05
N LYS A 83 -12.81 -10.67 -26.23
CA LYS A 83 -11.67 -9.77 -26.52
C LYS A 83 -11.55 -8.58 -25.54
N ARG A 84 -12.67 -8.00 -25.10
CA ARG A 84 -12.67 -6.86 -24.15
C ARG A 84 -12.12 -7.27 -22.78
N LEU A 85 -12.48 -8.46 -22.32
CA LEU A 85 -11.94 -8.99 -21.06
C LEU A 85 -10.43 -9.23 -21.17
N LEU A 86 -9.92 -9.56 -22.36
CA LEU A 86 -8.51 -9.91 -22.56
C LEU A 86 -7.64 -8.68 -22.39
N ILE A 87 -8.06 -7.60 -23.04
CA ILE A 87 -7.44 -6.29 -22.93
C ILE A 87 -7.48 -5.83 -21.47
N LEU A 88 -8.63 -5.99 -20.79
CA LEU A 88 -8.79 -5.59 -19.39
C LEU A 88 -7.89 -6.40 -18.44
N VAL A 89 -7.75 -7.71 -18.67
CA VAL A 89 -6.83 -8.60 -17.93
C VAL A 89 -5.38 -8.19 -18.16
N ALA A 90 -4.98 -7.99 -19.42
CA ALA A 90 -3.61 -7.62 -19.78
C ALA A 90 -3.22 -6.25 -19.18
N ILE A 91 -4.08 -5.24 -19.32
CA ILE A 91 -3.82 -3.90 -18.78
C ILE A 91 -3.71 -3.96 -17.24
N ASN A 92 -4.65 -4.61 -16.55
CA ASN A 92 -4.59 -4.69 -15.08
C ASN A 92 -3.35 -5.44 -14.59
N LEU A 93 -2.97 -6.54 -15.25
CA LEU A 93 -1.77 -7.30 -14.88
C LEU A 93 -0.50 -6.49 -15.11
N ILE A 94 -0.33 -5.89 -16.29
CA ILE A 94 0.86 -5.08 -16.59
C ILE A 94 0.96 -3.92 -15.62
N PHE A 95 -0.15 -3.20 -15.38
CA PHE A 95 -0.19 -2.06 -14.48
C PHE A 95 0.13 -2.45 -13.03
N LEU A 96 -0.55 -3.47 -12.49
CA LEU A 96 -0.30 -3.94 -11.12
C LEU A 96 1.13 -4.47 -10.95
N SER A 97 1.63 -5.24 -11.91
CA SER A 97 3.00 -5.76 -11.88
C SER A 97 4.04 -4.66 -11.96
N TYR A 98 3.81 -3.63 -12.77
CA TYR A 98 4.66 -2.45 -12.83
C TYR A 98 4.71 -1.72 -11.49
N LEU A 99 3.55 -1.44 -10.88
CA LEU A 99 3.50 -0.79 -9.57
C LEU A 99 4.24 -1.60 -8.49
N ILE A 100 4.07 -2.93 -8.46
CA ILE A 100 4.77 -3.79 -7.50
C ILE A 100 6.27 -3.80 -7.78
N ALA A 101 6.68 -3.90 -9.05
CA ALA A 101 8.08 -3.89 -9.45
C ALA A 101 8.79 -2.62 -9.00
N ASP A 102 8.20 -1.47 -9.33
CA ASP A 102 8.75 -0.18 -8.98
C ASP A 102 8.79 0.02 -7.45
N TYR A 103 7.74 -0.41 -6.75
CA TYR A 103 7.69 -0.30 -5.30
C TYR A 103 8.74 -1.14 -4.57
N ILE A 104 9.04 -2.34 -5.08
CA ILE A 104 10.16 -3.15 -4.60
C ILE A 104 11.49 -2.43 -4.88
N TYR A 105 11.63 -1.82 -6.06
CA TYR A 105 12.84 -1.10 -6.42
C TYR A 105 13.10 0.13 -5.53
N ILE A 106 12.06 0.91 -5.21
CA ILE A 106 12.14 2.03 -4.25
C ILE A 106 12.70 1.56 -2.90
N ASN A 107 12.25 0.40 -2.40
CA ASN A 107 12.75 -0.14 -1.14
C ASN A 107 14.24 -0.50 -1.22
N PHE A 108 14.67 -1.15 -2.31
CA PHE A 108 16.09 -1.45 -2.52
C PHE A 108 16.92 -0.17 -2.62
N ASP A 109 16.49 0.81 -3.41
CA ASP A 109 17.18 2.10 -3.53
C ASP A 109 17.37 2.79 -2.17
N LEU A 110 16.32 2.83 -1.34
CA LEU A 110 16.40 3.38 0.03
C LEU A 110 17.41 2.63 0.92
N ILE A 111 17.42 1.30 0.88
CA ILE A 111 18.35 0.49 1.68
C ILE A 111 19.80 0.76 1.27
N PHE A 112 20.10 0.77 -0.03
CA PHE A 112 21.46 0.95 -0.49
C PHE A 112 21.97 2.38 -0.25
N ASN A 113 21.15 3.40 -0.54
CA ASN A 113 21.56 4.79 -0.33
C ASN A 113 21.78 5.11 1.17
N LEU A 114 21.06 4.45 2.09
CA LEU A 114 21.20 4.68 3.53
C LEU A 114 22.35 3.90 4.19
N PHE A 115 22.57 2.64 3.81
CA PHE A 115 23.54 1.77 4.50
C PHE A 115 24.84 1.56 3.73
N LEU A 116 24.85 1.83 2.43
CA LEU A 116 25.96 1.59 1.52
C LEU A 116 26.25 2.87 0.71
N GLU A 117 26.42 3.98 1.43
CA GLU A 117 26.76 5.29 0.85
C GLU A 117 27.85 5.15 -0.24
N GLY A 118 27.55 5.63 -1.45
CA GLY A 118 28.45 5.58 -2.60
C GLY A 118 28.24 4.41 -3.58
N ILE A 119 27.40 3.41 -3.24
CA ILE A 119 26.98 2.37 -4.20
C ILE A 119 25.63 2.76 -4.80
N ASN A 120 25.65 3.58 -5.85
CA ASN A 120 24.45 3.86 -6.64
C ASN A 120 24.02 2.58 -7.35
N ILE A 121 22.89 1.98 -6.96
CA ILE A 121 22.30 0.89 -7.74
C ILE A 121 21.91 1.48 -9.10
N PRO A 122 22.51 1.03 -10.21
CA PRO A 122 22.06 1.47 -11.51
C PRO A 122 20.60 1.06 -11.68
N LYS A 123 19.79 1.98 -12.20
CA LYS A 123 18.40 1.68 -12.55
C LYS A 123 18.36 0.42 -13.40
N PRO A 124 17.40 -0.49 -13.16
CA PRO A 124 17.28 -1.67 -13.99
C PRO A 124 17.11 -1.23 -15.44
N ASP A 125 17.92 -1.80 -16.32
CA ASP A 125 17.77 -1.55 -17.75
C ASP A 125 16.35 -1.94 -18.18
N ILE A 126 15.82 -1.28 -19.21
CA ILE A 126 14.48 -1.56 -19.76
C ILE A 126 14.19 -3.08 -19.92
N PRO A 127 15.11 -3.91 -20.45
CA PRO A 127 14.88 -5.35 -20.59
C PRO A 127 14.71 -6.06 -19.25
N GLN A 128 15.50 -5.68 -18.24
CA GLN A 128 15.44 -6.27 -16.90
C GLN A 128 14.13 -5.92 -16.21
N LEU A 129 13.70 -4.66 -16.32
CA LEU A 129 12.41 -4.21 -15.80
C LEU A 129 11.25 -4.97 -16.45
N ILE A 130 11.25 -5.12 -17.78
CA ILE A 130 10.23 -5.88 -18.52
C ILE A 130 10.20 -7.34 -18.04
N PHE A 131 11.36 -7.98 -17.88
CA PHE A 131 11.44 -9.35 -17.37
C PHE A 131 10.86 -9.46 -15.95
N PHE A 132 11.16 -8.51 -15.07
CA PHE A 132 10.65 -8.51 -13.71
C PHE A 132 9.14 -8.27 -13.65
N ILE A 133 8.60 -7.35 -14.45
CA ILE A 133 7.16 -7.13 -14.59
C ILE A 133 6.47 -8.40 -15.10
N PHE A 134 7.06 -9.09 -16.08
CA PHE A 134 6.52 -10.33 -16.59
C PHE A 134 6.51 -11.43 -15.51
N PHE A 135 7.60 -11.55 -14.75
CA PHE A 135 7.70 -12.50 -13.63
C PHE A 135 6.63 -12.24 -12.55
N ILE A 136 6.45 -10.98 -12.13
CA ILE A 136 5.40 -10.61 -11.17
C ILE A 136 4.01 -10.91 -11.75
N SER A 137 3.79 -10.66 -13.04
CA SER A 137 2.51 -10.94 -13.70
C SER A 137 2.16 -12.43 -13.63
N ILE A 138 3.14 -13.31 -13.85
CA ILE A 138 2.96 -14.76 -13.70
C ILE A 138 2.61 -15.11 -12.25
N LEU A 139 3.33 -14.55 -11.27
CA LEU A 139 3.06 -14.78 -9.85
C LEU A 139 1.68 -14.29 -9.42
N LEU A 140 1.14 -13.22 -10.02
CA LEU A 140 -0.19 -12.70 -9.69
C LEU A 140 -1.34 -13.60 -10.16
N ILE A 141 -1.11 -14.48 -11.14
CA ILE A 141 -2.12 -15.43 -11.64
C ILE A 141 -2.38 -16.53 -10.59
N PHE A 142 -1.33 -17.05 -9.96
CA PHE A 142 -1.53 -18.11 -8.97
C PHE A 142 -2.00 -17.55 -7.62
N LYS A 143 -3.11 -18.10 -7.11
CA LYS A 143 -3.75 -17.65 -5.88
C LYS A 143 -2.78 -17.58 -4.68
N LYS A 144 -1.92 -18.59 -4.50
CA LYS A 144 -0.99 -18.68 -3.36
C LYS A 144 0.11 -17.61 -3.42
N SER A 145 0.76 -17.43 -4.57
CA SER A 145 1.80 -16.42 -4.76
C SER A 145 1.24 -15.01 -4.75
N ARG A 146 0.01 -14.79 -5.25
CA ARG A 146 -0.67 -13.50 -5.13
C ARG A 146 -0.82 -13.05 -3.67
N PHE A 147 -1.16 -13.96 -2.75
CA PHE A 147 -1.20 -13.64 -1.31
C PHE A 147 0.17 -13.34 -0.73
N LEU A 148 1.20 -14.06 -1.19
CA LEU A 148 2.58 -13.82 -0.77
C LEU A 148 3.08 -12.45 -1.24
N LEU A 149 2.83 -12.09 -2.50
CA LEU A 149 3.11 -10.76 -3.05
C LEU A 149 2.43 -9.67 -2.24
N LYS A 150 1.15 -9.87 -1.86
CA LYS A 150 0.43 -8.93 -0.99
C LYS A 150 1.14 -8.68 0.34
N LYS A 151 1.65 -9.74 0.99
CA LYS A 151 2.41 -9.61 2.23
C LYS A 151 3.73 -8.88 2.00
N ILE A 152 4.45 -9.19 0.92
CA ILE A 152 5.70 -8.51 0.57
C ILE A 152 5.47 -7.01 0.36
N ILE A 153 4.41 -6.62 -0.35
CA ILE A 153 4.04 -5.20 -0.55
C ILE A 153 3.84 -4.50 0.79
N LEU A 154 3.15 -5.13 1.75
CA LEU A 154 2.91 -4.53 3.07
C LEU A 154 4.18 -4.47 3.92
N VAL A 155 5.05 -5.47 3.83
CA VAL A 155 6.39 -5.42 4.47
C VAL A 155 7.20 -4.28 3.86
N ASN A 156 7.20 -4.12 2.54
CA ASN A 156 7.88 -3.00 1.87
C ASN A 156 7.33 -1.65 2.33
N PHE A 157 6.01 -1.51 2.44
CA PHE A 157 5.40 -0.28 2.95
C PHE A 157 5.82 0.04 4.38
N PHE A 158 5.84 -0.97 5.25
CA PHE A 158 6.26 -0.80 6.62
C PHE A 158 7.73 -0.37 6.70
N LEU A 159 8.61 -1.02 5.94
CA LEU A 159 10.03 -0.69 5.87
C LEU A 159 10.26 0.73 5.35
N ILE A 160 9.66 1.10 4.21
CA ILE A 160 9.77 2.46 3.64
C ILE A 160 9.29 3.52 4.63
N SER A 161 8.16 3.28 5.32
CA SER A 161 7.66 4.22 6.32
C SER A 161 8.61 4.37 7.50
N PHE A 162 9.23 3.26 7.95
CA PHE A 162 10.24 3.30 9.00
C PHE A 162 11.50 4.04 8.56
N TYR A 163 11.92 3.86 7.30
CA TYR A 163 13.04 4.61 6.72
C TYR A 163 12.78 6.12 6.69
N PHE A 164 11.59 6.53 6.23
CA PHE A 164 11.23 7.95 6.24
C PHE A 164 11.14 8.54 7.65
N TRP A 165 10.63 7.76 8.60
CA TRP A 165 10.62 8.18 9.99
C TRP A 165 12.04 8.38 10.55
N HIS A 166 12.96 7.45 10.23
CA HIS A 166 14.36 7.57 10.64
C HIS A 166 15.04 8.80 10.03
N LEU A 167 14.83 9.06 8.74
CA LEU A 167 15.35 10.23 8.04
C LEU A 167 14.83 11.53 8.65
N GLN A 168 13.53 11.58 8.98
CA GLN A 168 12.90 12.73 9.63
C GLN A 168 13.46 13.02 11.02
N ILE A 169 13.69 11.99 11.84
CA ILE A 169 14.25 12.19 13.19
C ILE A 169 15.68 12.73 13.13
N ASN A 170 16.49 12.21 12.19
CA ASN A 170 17.89 12.58 12.07
C ASN A 170 18.12 13.84 11.22
N ASN A 171 17.06 14.50 10.75
CA ASN A 171 17.12 15.65 9.85
C ASN A 171 18.02 15.42 8.62
N ILE A 172 18.03 14.20 8.09
CA ILE A 172 18.79 13.88 6.88
C ILE A 172 17.97 14.34 5.68
N SER A 173 18.54 15.24 4.88
CA SER A 173 17.88 15.69 3.65
C SER A 173 17.83 14.54 2.65
N VAL A 174 16.62 14.23 2.22
CA VAL A 174 16.37 13.32 1.11
C VAL A 174 16.43 14.19 -0.13
N ASP A 175 17.52 14.09 -0.87
CA ASP A 175 17.73 14.86 -2.11
C ASP A 175 17.39 13.99 -3.34
N ASP A 176 17.64 14.50 -4.55
CA ASP A 176 17.42 13.82 -5.84
C ASP A 176 18.09 12.44 -6.01
N GLN A 177 18.89 12.04 -5.02
CA GLN A 177 19.56 10.74 -4.97
C GLN A 177 18.56 9.57 -4.82
N PHE A 178 17.41 9.80 -4.17
CA PHE A 178 16.42 8.75 -3.95
C PHE A 178 15.46 8.62 -5.14
N HIS A 179 15.19 7.39 -5.59
CA HIS A 179 14.27 7.12 -6.70
C HIS A 179 12.85 7.65 -6.44
N ILE A 180 12.45 7.72 -5.17
CA ILE A 180 11.13 8.23 -4.79
C ILE A 180 10.92 9.71 -5.16
N TYR A 181 12.00 10.49 -5.33
CA TYR A 181 11.93 11.88 -5.80
C TYR A 181 11.41 12.03 -7.24
N ARG A 182 11.28 10.94 -8.01
CA ARG A 182 10.65 10.98 -9.34
C ARG A 182 9.14 11.19 -9.31
N TYR A 183 8.51 10.96 -8.16
CA TYR A 183 7.06 11.07 -7.98
C TYR A 183 6.60 12.50 -7.64
N PHE A 184 7.41 13.52 -7.97
CA PHE A 184 7.34 14.85 -7.34
C PHE A 184 6.14 15.74 -7.70
N GLY A 185 5.75 16.47 -6.64
CA GLY A 185 4.67 17.45 -6.51
C GLY A 185 4.26 17.65 -5.03
N LEU A 186 4.54 16.65 -4.18
CA LEU A 186 4.31 16.67 -2.73
C LEU A 186 5.65 16.59 -2.00
N ASN A 187 5.91 17.49 -1.04
CA ASN A 187 7.14 17.49 -0.24
C ASN A 187 7.16 16.41 0.87
N ASP A 188 6.09 15.62 1.01
CA ASP A 188 5.97 14.61 2.07
C ASP A 188 6.11 13.18 1.52
N LEU A 189 7.24 12.57 1.83
CA LEU A 189 7.61 11.22 1.44
C LEU A 189 6.65 10.15 2.00
N ASN A 190 6.09 10.37 3.20
CA ASN A 190 5.14 9.44 3.79
C ASN A 190 3.83 9.40 3.00
N LEU A 191 3.35 10.57 2.55
CA LEU A 191 2.19 10.67 1.67
C LEU A 191 2.44 10.00 0.32
N ILE A 192 3.63 10.16 -0.28
CA ILE A 192 3.99 9.47 -1.53
C ILE A 192 3.94 7.94 -1.33
N ASN A 193 4.57 7.42 -0.27
CA ASN A 193 4.54 6.00 0.06
C ASN A 193 3.11 5.48 0.21
N LEU A 194 2.26 6.25 0.87
CA LEU A 194 0.84 5.94 1.05
C LEU A 194 0.09 5.92 -0.28
N PHE A 195 0.28 6.91 -1.16
CA PHE A 195 -0.38 6.96 -2.46
C PHE A 195 0.01 5.78 -3.35
N ILE A 196 1.28 5.38 -3.35
CA ILE A 196 1.74 4.18 -4.06
C ILE A 196 1.02 2.94 -3.51
N LEU A 197 0.93 2.79 -2.19
CA LEU A 197 0.20 1.68 -1.57
C LEU A 197 -1.28 1.69 -1.96
N VAL A 198 -1.94 2.85 -1.95
CA VAL A 198 -3.36 3.00 -2.37
C VAL A 198 -3.55 2.56 -3.82
N ALA A 199 -2.67 2.98 -4.73
CA ALA A 199 -2.73 2.57 -6.14
C ALA A 199 -2.60 1.05 -6.30
N ILE A 200 -1.70 0.43 -5.53
CA ILE A 200 -1.53 -1.02 -5.49
C ILE A 200 -2.77 -1.70 -4.91
N GLU A 201 -3.35 -1.20 -3.82
CA GLU A 201 -4.56 -1.76 -3.19
C GLU A 201 -5.75 -1.79 -4.16
N ILE A 202 -6.01 -0.66 -4.82
CA ILE A 202 -7.08 -0.54 -5.82
C ILE A 202 -6.86 -1.52 -6.96
N SER A 203 -5.64 -1.56 -7.51
CA SER A 203 -5.28 -2.46 -8.61
C SER A 203 -5.32 -3.93 -8.21
N PHE A 204 -4.98 -4.24 -6.96
CA PHE A 204 -5.04 -5.59 -6.42
C PHE A 204 -6.48 -6.04 -6.17
N TYR A 205 -7.35 -5.12 -5.73
CA TYR A 205 -8.79 -5.35 -5.61
C TYR A 205 -9.42 -5.66 -6.97
N THR A 206 -9.15 -4.82 -7.99
CA THR A 206 -9.67 -5.04 -9.35
C THR A 206 -9.18 -6.37 -9.91
N TRP A 207 -7.88 -6.69 -9.76
CA TRP A 207 -7.33 -7.98 -10.17
C TRP A 207 -8.00 -9.15 -9.45
N SER A 208 -8.22 -9.04 -8.13
CA SER A 208 -8.88 -10.07 -7.34
C SER A 208 -10.32 -10.33 -7.77
N PHE A 209 -11.04 -9.29 -8.18
CA PHE A 209 -12.40 -9.39 -8.72
C PHE A 209 -12.43 -10.09 -10.09
N ILE A 210 -11.56 -9.65 -11.02
CA ILE A 210 -11.46 -10.20 -12.37
C ILE A 210 -11.08 -11.69 -12.33
N SER A 211 -10.12 -12.04 -11.47
CA SER A 211 -9.58 -13.40 -11.33
C SER A 211 -10.36 -14.30 -10.37
N TYR A 212 -11.55 -13.87 -9.94
CA TYR A 212 -12.32 -14.63 -8.96
C TYR A 212 -12.89 -15.93 -9.53
N LYS A 213 -12.62 -17.05 -8.86
CA LYS A 213 -13.14 -18.39 -9.19
C LYS A 213 -12.99 -18.73 -10.68
N THR A 214 -14.10 -18.91 -11.40
CA THR A 214 -14.14 -19.36 -12.80
C THR A 214 -14.22 -18.20 -13.79
N ASN A 215 -14.16 -16.94 -13.34
CA ASN A 215 -14.30 -15.78 -14.24
C ASN A 215 -13.30 -15.79 -15.41
N LEU A 216 -12.05 -16.20 -15.14
CA LEU A 216 -11.00 -16.30 -16.15
C LEU A 216 -11.12 -17.55 -17.03
N SER A 217 -11.57 -18.69 -16.47
CA SER A 217 -11.79 -19.92 -17.25
C SER A 217 -12.98 -19.76 -18.19
N ASP A 218 -14.04 -19.14 -17.70
CA ASP A 218 -15.31 -18.96 -18.41
C ASP A 218 -15.27 -17.73 -19.32
N TRP A 219 -14.20 -16.94 -19.26
CA TRP A 219 -14.01 -15.70 -20.03
C TRP A 219 -15.15 -14.69 -19.85
N ILE A 220 -15.70 -14.62 -18.63
CA ILE A 220 -16.88 -13.84 -18.29
C ILE A 220 -16.69 -13.23 -16.89
N VAL A 221 -16.84 -11.91 -16.77
CA VAL A 221 -16.89 -11.22 -15.46
C VAL A 221 -18.29 -10.65 -15.23
N PRO A 222 -18.94 -10.97 -14.08
CA PRO A 222 -20.26 -10.44 -13.75
C PRO A 222 -20.21 -8.96 -13.35
N LYS A 223 -21.37 -8.29 -13.35
CA LYS A 223 -21.50 -6.95 -12.78
C LYS A 223 -21.18 -6.98 -11.28
N PRO A 224 -20.43 -6.00 -10.74
CA PRO A 224 -20.20 -5.93 -9.30
C PRO A 224 -21.52 -5.71 -8.55
N GLN A 225 -21.70 -6.44 -7.45
CA GLN A 225 -22.85 -6.27 -6.56
C GLN A 225 -22.65 -5.10 -5.59
N ILE A 226 -23.73 -4.62 -4.97
CA ILE A 226 -23.70 -3.51 -3.99
C ILE A 226 -22.68 -3.79 -2.89
N GLY A 227 -22.62 -5.02 -2.34
CA GLY A 227 -21.65 -5.37 -1.29
C GLY A 227 -20.19 -5.29 -1.73
N GLU A 228 -19.91 -5.51 -3.02
CA GLU A 228 -18.57 -5.45 -3.60
C GLU A 228 -18.18 -3.98 -3.81
N VAL A 229 -19.10 -3.15 -4.30
CA VAL A 229 -18.91 -1.69 -4.36
C VAL A 229 -18.66 -1.11 -2.97
N MET A 230 -19.39 -1.57 -1.94
CA MET A 230 -19.17 -1.15 -0.55
C MET A 230 -17.78 -1.54 -0.05
N THR A 231 -17.26 -2.71 -0.44
CA THR A 231 -15.89 -3.13 -0.08
C THR A 231 -14.85 -2.20 -0.69
N PHE A 232 -15.04 -1.82 -1.96
CA PHE A 232 -14.17 -0.84 -2.63
C PHE A 232 -14.23 0.54 -1.95
N LEU A 233 -15.43 1.03 -1.62
CA LEU A 233 -15.60 2.30 -0.90
C LEU A 233 -14.93 2.26 0.49
N ASN A 234 -14.99 1.14 1.20
CA ASN A 234 -14.33 0.98 2.49
C ASN A 234 -12.80 1.11 2.39
N ILE A 235 -12.19 0.64 1.29
CA ILE A 235 -10.75 0.86 1.01
C ILE A 235 -10.49 2.37 0.90
N LEU A 236 -11.26 3.06 0.05
CA LEU A 236 -11.08 4.50 -0.18
C LEU A 236 -11.27 5.32 1.10
N ILE A 237 -12.32 5.04 1.88
CA ILE A 237 -12.60 5.73 3.14
C ILE A 237 -11.45 5.51 4.12
N PHE A 238 -11.00 4.27 4.32
CA PHE A 238 -9.91 3.98 5.24
C PHE A 238 -8.64 4.77 4.89
N TYR A 239 -8.20 4.70 3.63
CA TYR A 239 -6.99 5.40 3.18
C TYR A 239 -7.14 6.91 3.18
N PHE A 240 -8.34 7.45 2.94
CA PHE A 240 -8.60 8.88 3.08
C PHE A 240 -8.28 9.41 4.49
N PHE A 241 -8.65 8.67 5.55
CA PHE A 241 -8.29 9.06 6.91
C PHE A 241 -6.80 8.91 7.21
N ILE A 242 -6.10 7.95 6.58
CA ILE A 242 -4.64 7.86 6.69
C ILE A 242 -3.96 9.04 5.98
N ILE A 243 -4.51 9.51 4.85
CA ILE A 243 -4.02 10.73 4.19
C ILE A 243 -4.18 11.94 5.12
N ILE A 244 -5.35 12.08 5.76
CA ILE A 244 -5.58 13.14 6.76
C ILE A 244 -4.58 13.03 7.91
N TYR A 245 -4.32 11.82 8.42
CA TYR A 245 -3.34 11.57 9.48
C TYR A 245 -1.97 12.17 9.14
N TYR A 246 -1.41 11.80 7.98
CA TYR A 246 -0.09 12.29 7.58
C TYR A 246 -0.12 13.79 7.28
N SER A 247 -1.21 14.30 6.71
CA SER A 247 -1.36 15.74 6.44
C SER A 247 -1.39 16.61 7.70
N ILE A 248 -1.87 16.10 8.84
CA ILE A 248 -1.86 16.81 10.15
C ILE A 248 -0.47 16.73 10.81
N LEU A 249 0.29 15.67 10.51
CA LEU A 249 1.59 15.41 11.12
C LEU A 249 2.70 16.30 10.55
N ILE A 250 2.56 16.74 9.29
CA ILE A 250 3.36 17.81 8.68
C ILE A 250 3.32 19.08 9.56
#